data_AF-A0A379VUV6-F1
#
_entry.id   AF-A0A379VUV6-F1
#
_cell.length_a   1.000
_cell.length_b   1.000
_cell.length_c   1.000
_cell.angle_alpha   90.00
_cell.angle_beta   90.00
_cell.angle_gamma   90.00
#
_symmetry.space_group_name_H-M   'P 1'
#
loop_
_entity.id
_entity.type
_entity.pdbx_description
1 polymer ?
#
loop_
_entity_poly.entity_id
_entity_poly.type
_entity_poly.pdbx_seq_one_letter_code
_entity_poly.pdbx_strand_id
1 'polypeptide(L)'
;MKRILPKLTFNRDRVFGASQGSGYACELEFVVKTDRISSIENLRVSLALKNKAGAMSQQVIAFEPFGLNTQNRNLQGYKSDTLRESTLQPVYQPEFCDVDSYSVTAVTGMVNGKEMDMLKAGIFL
;
A
#
# COMPACT_ATOMS: atom_id res chain seq x y z
N MET A 1 -29.81 0.13 6.14
CA MET A 1 -28.98 0.90 5.18
C MET A 1 -27.86 0.02 4.66
N LYS A 2 -27.75 -0.18 3.34
CA LYS A 2 -26.64 -0.92 2.73
C LYS A 2 -25.41 0.00 2.79
N ARG A 3 -24.45 -0.27 3.69
CA ARG A 3 -23.19 0.51 3.74
C ARG A 3 -22.46 0.32 2.41
N ILE A 4 -22.29 1.41 1.67
CA ILE A 4 -21.52 1.39 0.42
C ILE A 4 -20.04 1.35 0.82
N LEU A 5 -19.34 0.29 0.42
CA LEU A 5 -17.92 0.12 0.70
C LEU A 5 -17.08 1.06 -0.19
N PRO A 6 -15.92 1.56 0.28
CA PRO A 6 -14.99 2.30 -0.55
C PRO A 6 -14.41 1.42 -1.65
N LYS A 7 -13.92 2.02 -2.73
CA LYS A 7 -13.03 1.37 -3.69
C LYS A 7 -11.60 1.84 -3.44
N LEU A 8 -10.68 0.89 -3.40
CA LEU A 8 -9.26 1.10 -3.21
C LEU A 8 -8.52 0.81 -4.51
N THR A 9 -7.62 1.71 -4.91
CA THR A 9 -6.71 1.50 -6.04
C THR A 9 -5.28 1.41 -5.54
N PHE A 10 -4.52 0.44 -6.01
CA PHE A 10 -3.15 0.19 -5.58
C PHE A 10 -2.14 0.21 -6.72
N ASN A 11 -1.09 1.01 -6.56
CA ASN A 11 -0.05 1.15 -7.58
C ASN A 11 1.35 1.16 -6.96
N ARG A 12 2.31 0.59 -7.67
CA ARG A 12 3.74 0.91 -7.48
C ARG A 12 4.03 2.23 -8.17
N ASP A 13 4.60 3.19 -7.45
CA ASP A 13 4.83 4.56 -7.95
C ASP A 13 6.29 4.75 -8.38
N ARG A 14 7.24 4.63 -7.45
CA ARG A 14 8.65 4.97 -7.66
C ARG A 14 9.61 3.96 -7.02
N VAL A 15 10.86 4.01 -7.46
CA VAL A 15 11.97 3.26 -6.86
C VAL A 15 12.99 4.27 -6.35
N PHE A 16 13.43 4.08 -5.11
CA PHE A 16 14.45 4.90 -4.46
C PHE A 16 15.69 4.06 -4.20
N GLY A 17 16.87 4.61 -4.48
CA GLY A 17 18.13 3.96 -4.09
C GLY A 17 18.25 3.92 -2.57
N ALA A 18 18.94 2.91 -2.05
CA ALA A 18 19.20 2.82 -0.63
C ALA A 18 20.01 4.00 -0.09
N SER A 19 19.66 4.44 1.12
CA SER A 19 20.49 5.39 1.87
C SER A 19 21.75 4.68 2.40
N GLN A 20 22.85 5.42 2.58
CA GLN A 20 24.08 4.83 3.12
C GLN A 20 23.83 4.19 4.49
N GLY A 21 24.26 2.94 4.65
CA GLY A 21 24.14 2.18 5.91
C GLY A 21 22.76 1.58 6.19
N SER A 22 21.80 1.65 5.26
CA SER A 22 20.43 1.20 5.50
C SER A 22 20.23 -0.33 5.49
N GLY A 23 21.19 -1.08 4.94
CA GLY A 23 21.18 -2.54 4.90
C GLY A 23 20.26 -3.15 3.84
N TYR A 24 19.47 -2.34 3.14
CA TYR A 24 18.68 -2.73 1.96
C TYR A 24 19.32 -2.18 0.68
N ALA A 25 18.92 -2.71 -0.48
CA ALA A 25 19.43 -2.33 -1.80
C ALA A 25 18.65 -1.14 -2.40
N CYS A 26 17.33 -1.08 -2.17
CA CYS A 26 16.46 0.00 -2.61
C CYS A 26 15.15 0.00 -1.79
N GLU A 27 14.32 1.00 -2.05
CA GLU A 27 12.95 1.08 -1.55
C GLU A 27 11.98 1.22 -2.72
N LEU A 28 10.89 0.46 -2.67
CA LEU A 28 9.79 0.56 -3.62
C LEU A 28 8.66 1.36 -2.97
N GLU A 29 8.24 2.47 -3.59
CA GLU A 29 7.06 3.22 -3.14
C GLU A 29 5.80 2.55 -3.69
N PHE A 30 4.90 2.22 -2.77
CA PHE A 30 3.56 1.77 -3.10
C PHE A 30 2.55 2.77 -2.56
N VAL A 31 1.53 3.03 -3.37
CA VAL A 31 0.48 4.00 -3.10
C VAL A 31 -0.86 3.31 -3.15
N VAL A 32 -1.68 3.56 -2.13
CA VAL A 32 -3.08 3.18 -2.11
C VAL A 32 -3.94 4.45 -2.06
N LYS A 33 -5.08 4.43 -2.76
CA LYS A 33 -6.07 5.52 -2.70
C LYS A 33 -7.45 4.95 -2.45
N THR A 34 -8.32 5.72 -1.81
CA THR A 34 -9.74 5.42 -1.64
C THR A 34 -10.59 6.42 -2.43
N ASP A 35 -11.70 5.95 -3.02
CA ASP A 35 -12.63 6.80 -3.77
C ASP A 35 -13.54 7.67 -2.89
N ARG A 36 -13.53 7.45 -1.57
CA ARG A 36 -14.40 8.14 -0.61
C ARG A 36 -13.83 8.13 0.80
N ILE A 37 -14.40 9.00 1.63
CA ILE A 37 -14.13 9.03 3.08
C ILE A 37 -14.62 7.73 3.71
N SER A 38 -13.70 7.00 4.33
CA SER A 38 -13.94 5.76 5.06
C SER A 38 -12.72 5.49 5.94
N SER A 39 -12.89 5.00 7.16
CA SER A 39 -11.71 4.56 7.94
C SER A 39 -11.14 3.31 7.30
N ILE A 40 -9.85 3.33 6.96
CA ILE A 40 -9.10 2.19 6.43
C ILE A 40 -7.91 1.99 7.35
N GLU A 41 -7.86 0.86 8.02
CA GLU A 41 -6.89 0.56 9.07
C GLU A 41 -6.30 -0.83 8.86
N ASN A 42 -5.09 -1.07 9.39
CA ASN A 42 -4.39 -2.35 9.31
C ASN A 42 -4.34 -2.94 7.88
N LEU A 43 -4.25 -2.08 6.85
CA LEU A 43 -4.16 -2.52 5.48
C LEU A 43 -2.83 -3.26 5.27
N ARG A 44 -2.94 -4.50 4.79
CA ARG A 44 -1.84 -5.39 4.44
C ARG A 44 -2.05 -5.90 3.03
N VAL A 45 -1.08 -5.66 2.16
CA VAL A 45 -1.11 -6.08 0.76
C VAL A 45 -0.01 -7.11 0.54
N SER A 46 -0.40 -8.36 0.29
CA SER A 46 0.53 -9.43 -0.08
C SER A 46 0.74 -9.41 -1.60
N LEU A 47 2.01 -9.44 -2.00
CA LEU A 47 2.44 -9.30 -3.38
C LEU A 47 3.44 -10.39 -3.76
N ALA A 48 3.37 -10.83 -5.00
CA ALA A 48 4.47 -11.52 -5.66
C ALA A 48 5.15 -10.56 -6.65
N LEU A 49 6.39 -10.19 -6.37
CA LEU A 49 7.23 -9.38 -7.27
C LEU A 49 7.95 -10.30 -8.24
N LYS A 50 7.99 -9.93 -9.52
CA LYS A 50 8.74 -10.60 -10.57
C LYS A 50 9.81 -9.67 -11.11
N ASN A 51 11.06 -10.12 -11.16
CA ASN A 51 12.12 -9.36 -11.83
C ASN A 51 12.24 -9.73 -13.32
N LYS A 52 13.08 -9.00 -14.05
CA LYS A 52 13.30 -9.23 -15.50
C LYS A 52 13.86 -10.62 -15.84
N ALA A 53 14.55 -11.26 -14.89
CA ALA A 53 15.05 -12.63 -15.04
C ALA A 53 13.96 -13.69 -14.77
N GLY A 54 12.76 -13.28 -14.37
CA GLY A 54 11.64 -14.18 -14.05
C GLY A 54 11.67 -14.75 -12.63
N ALA A 55 12.62 -14.34 -11.78
CA ALA A 55 12.62 -14.73 -10.38
C ALA A 55 11.48 -14.04 -9.62
N MET A 56 10.94 -14.75 -8.62
CA MET A 56 9.78 -14.31 -7.84
C MET A 56 10.18 -14.06 -6.38
N SER A 57 9.64 -12.99 -5.77
CA SER A 57 9.78 -12.68 -4.34
C SER A 57 8.43 -12.34 -3.73
N GLN A 58 8.11 -12.94 -2.58
CA GLN A 58 6.87 -12.67 -1.85
C GLN A 58 7.11 -11.56 -0.84
N GLN A 59 6.22 -10.58 -0.80
CA GLN A 59 6.28 -9.47 0.16
C GLN A 59 4.90 -9.16 0.74
N VAL A 60 4.90 -8.64 1.97
CA VAL A 60 3.69 -8.11 2.62
C VAL A 60 3.95 -6.65 2.95
N ILE A 61 3.15 -5.78 2.37
CA ILE A 61 3.26 -4.34 2.54
C ILE A 61 2.26 -3.86 3.57
N ALA A 62 2.74 -3.08 4.52
CA ALA A 62 1.96 -2.46 5.57
C ALA A 62 1.72 -0.98 5.26
N PHE A 63 0.46 -0.56 5.29
CA PHE A 63 0.08 0.85 5.21
C PHE A 63 -0.38 1.38 6.57
N GLU A 64 -0.07 2.65 6.83
CA GLU A 64 -0.66 3.39 7.95
C GLU A 64 -2.17 3.60 7.75
N PRO A 65 -2.94 3.85 8.82
CA PRO A 65 -4.35 4.19 8.70
C PRO A 65 -4.61 5.45 7.86
N PHE A 66 -5.63 5.42 7.01
CA PHE A 66 -6.02 6.57 6.16
C PHE A 66 -7.53 6.57 5.83
N GLY A 67 -7.96 7.54 5.03
CA GLY A 67 -9.32 7.61 4.47
C GLY A 67 -10.32 8.43 5.30
N LEU A 68 -9.96 8.91 6.49
CA LEU A 68 -10.79 9.85 7.26
C LEU A 68 -10.33 11.29 7.04
N ASN A 69 -11.29 12.19 6.77
CA ASN A 69 -11.00 13.62 6.74
C ASN A 69 -10.68 14.10 8.15
N THR A 70 -9.44 14.49 8.40
CA THR A 70 -9.04 15.19 9.62
C THR A 70 -9.46 16.65 9.47
N GLN A 71 -10.74 16.93 9.73
CA GLN A 71 -11.29 18.30 9.69
C GLN A 71 -10.31 19.27 10.36
N ASN A 72 -9.66 20.10 9.53
CA ASN A 72 -8.88 21.26 9.93
C ASN A 72 -7.68 21.02 10.86
N ARG A 73 -6.71 20.18 10.45
CA ARG A 73 -5.40 20.10 11.13
C ARG A 73 -4.24 20.59 10.25
N ASN A 74 -4.05 21.91 10.21
CA ASN A 74 -2.72 22.53 10.09
C ASN A 74 -1.86 22.28 11.36
N LEU A 75 -2.03 21.13 12.01
CA LEU A 75 -1.37 20.73 13.24
C LEU A 75 -0.48 19.53 12.90
N GLN A 76 0.81 19.81 12.78
CA GLN A 76 1.94 18.89 12.91
C GLN A 76 1.86 17.60 12.07
N GLY A 77 2.23 17.69 10.79
CA GLY A 77 2.74 16.54 10.02
C GLY A 77 1.72 15.59 9.38
N TYR A 78 0.41 15.88 9.46
CA TYR A 78 -0.60 15.06 8.75
C TYR A 78 -0.62 15.35 7.24
N LYS A 79 -0.77 14.29 6.43
CA LYS A 79 -0.84 14.38 4.95
C LYS A 79 -2.05 15.20 4.51
N SER A 80 -1.85 16.10 3.55
CA SER A 80 -2.90 16.96 2.99
C SER A 80 -3.98 16.20 2.19
N ASP A 81 -3.63 15.02 1.67
CA ASP A 81 -4.55 14.12 0.97
C ASP A 81 -4.90 12.94 1.87
N THR A 82 -6.04 13.04 2.57
CA THR A 82 -6.50 11.99 3.49
C THR A 82 -7.03 10.74 2.76
N LEU A 83 -7.23 10.81 1.44
CA LEU A 83 -7.75 9.71 0.64
C LEU A 83 -6.63 8.91 -0.04
N ARG A 84 -5.38 9.25 0.23
CA ARG A 84 -4.18 8.60 -0.30
C ARG A 84 -3.23 8.25 0.81
N GLU A 85 -2.62 7.08 0.71
CA GLU A 85 -1.55 6.66 1.59
C GLU A 85 -0.40 6.04 0.78
N SER A 86 0.82 6.15 1.28
CA SER A 86 2.01 5.73 0.56
C SER A 86 3.07 5.23 1.53
N THR A 87 3.69 4.11 1.20
CA THR A 87 4.72 3.49 2.04
C THR A 87 5.93 3.11 1.19
N LEU A 88 7.12 3.17 1.81
CA LEU A 88 8.37 2.71 1.23
C LEU A 88 8.63 1.30 1.74
N GLN A 89 8.71 0.34 0.82
CA GLN A 89 8.98 -1.06 1.12
C GLN A 89 10.48 -1.34 0.88
N PRO A 90 11.28 -1.62 1.92
CA PRO A 90 12.68 -1.96 1.76
C PRO A 90 12.84 -3.29 1.01
N VAL A 91 13.76 -3.31 0.05
CA VAL A 91 14.13 -4.49 -0.72
C VAL A 91 15.60 -4.80 -0.50
N TYR A 92 15.88 -5.97 0.06
CA TYR A 92 17.24 -6.39 0.42
C TYR A 92 18.01 -7.04 -0.73
N GLN A 93 17.29 -7.66 -1.67
CA GLN A 93 17.84 -8.37 -2.82
C GLN A 93 17.91 -7.41 -4.02
N PRO A 94 19.10 -6.97 -4.47
CA PRO A 94 19.25 -5.94 -5.50
C PRO A 94 18.54 -6.27 -6.82
N GLU A 95 18.43 -7.54 -7.18
CA GLU A 95 17.74 -8.02 -8.37
C GLU A 95 16.22 -7.76 -8.36
N PHE A 96 15.65 -7.39 -7.21
CA PHE A 96 14.26 -6.96 -7.04
C PHE A 96 14.12 -5.44 -6.92
N CYS A 97 15.16 -4.66 -7.21
CA CYS A 97 15.05 -3.21 -7.36
C CYS A 97 14.53 -2.80 -8.74
N ASP A 98 14.83 -3.59 -9.76
CA ASP A 98 14.31 -3.44 -11.12
C ASP A 98 13.17 -4.48 -11.36
N VAL A 99 12.09 -4.34 -10.60
CA VAL A 99 10.90 -5.21 -10.71
C VAL A 99 10.24 -4.98 -12.06
N ASP A 100 10.05 -6.07 -12.80
CA ASP A 100 9.36 -6.10 -14.09
C ASP A 100 7.83 -5.96 -13.90
N SER A 101 7.27 -6.82 -13.06
CA SER A 101 5.84 -6.88 -12.78
C SER A 101 5.56 -7.33 -11.34
N TYR A 102 4.35 -7.10 -10.87
CA TYR A 102 3.88 -7.63 -9.59
C TYR A 102 2.45 -8.17 -9.72
N SER A 103 2.09 -9.10 -8.85
CA SER A 103 0.71 -9.55 -8.68
C SER A 103 0.28 -9.45 -7.22
N VAL A 104 -0.92 -8.94 -6.99
CA VAL A 104 -1.55 -8.91 -5.67
C VAL A 104 -2.15 -10.28 -5.38
N THR A 105 -1.70 -10.92 -4.30
CA THR A 105 -2.10 -12.29 -3.94
C THR A 105 -3.09 -12.33 -2.79
N ALA A 106 -3.04 -11.35 -1.89
CA ALA A 106 -4.02 -11.19 -0.82
C ALA A 106 -4.07 -9.74 -0.35
N VAL A 107 -5.24 -9.29 0.10
CA VAL A 107 -5.41 -7.98 0.73
C VAL A 107 -6.33 -8.10 1.93
N THR A 108 -5.80 -7.75 3.10
CA THR A 108 -6.56 -7.74 4.35
C THR A 108 -6.48 -6.37 5.00
N GLY A 109 -7.47 -6.06 5.84
CA GLY A 109 -7.48 -4.87 6.67
C GLY A 109 -8.88 -4.60 7.19
N MET A 110 -9.08 -3.42 7.74
CA MET A 110 -10.34 -3.02 8.35
C MET A 110 -10.92 -1.83 7.62
N VAL A 111 -12.22 -1.89 7.31
CA VAL A 111 -12.97 -0.77 6.75
C VAL A 111 -14.08 -0.39 7.73
N ASN A 112 -14.01 0.83 8.26
CA ASN A 112 -14.92 1.34 9.31
C ASN A 112 -15.03 0.38 10.51
N GLY A 113 -13.88 -0.10 10.99
CA GLY A 113 -13.77 -1.00 12.14
C GLY A 113 -14.15 -2.46 11.88
N LYS A 114 -14.45 -2.84 10.63
CA LYS A 114 -14.76 -4.23 10.26
C LYS A 114 -13.62 -4.83 9.45
N GLU A 115 -13.04 -5.91 9.96
CA GLU A 115 -12.05 -6.72 9.24
C GLU A 115 -12.65 -7.35 7.98
N MET A 116 -11.87 -7.35 6.90
CA MET A 116 -12.30 -7.91 5.63
C MET A 116 -11.14 -8.34 4.74
N ASP A 117 -11.42 -9.35 3.92
CA ASP A 117 -10.66 -9.67 2.72
C ASP A 117 -11.14 -8.75 1.59
N MET A 118 -10.29 -7.81 1.18
CA MET A 118 -10.67 -6.71 0.29
C MET A 118 -10.74 -7.15 -1.18
N LEU A 119 -10.00 -8.20 -1.56
CA LEU A 119 -10.10 -8.81 -2.88
C LEU A 119 -11.43 -9.55 -3.01
N LYS A 120 -11.78 -10.40 -2.03
CA LYS A 120 -13.07 -11.12 -2.03
C LYS A 120 -14.27 -10.17 -1.95
N ALA A 121 -14.13 -9.05 -1.26
CA ALA A 121 -15.17 -8.03 -1.19
C ALA A 121 -15.31 -7.21 -2.49
N GLY A 122 -14.38 -7.35 -3.45
CA GLY A 122 -14.40 -6.63 -4.72
C GLY A 122 -14.15 -5.12 -4.56
N ILE A 123 -13.41 -4.74 -3.52
CA ILE A 123 -13.15 -3.33 -3.21
C ILE A 123 -11.72 -2.89 -3.54
N PHE A 124 -10.79 -3.81 -3.75
CA PHE A 124 -9.39 -3.50 -4.05
C PHE A 124 -9.08 -3.79 -5.53
N LEU A 125 -8.53 -2.79 -6.21
CA LEU A 125 -8.29 -2.74 -7.65
C LEU A 125 -6.80 -2.50 -7.96
#